data_AF-A0A813MPQ4-F1
#
_entry.id   AF-A0A813MPQ4-F1
#
_cell.length_a   1.000
_cell.length_b   1.000
_cell.length_c   1.000
_cell.angle_alpha   90.00
_cell.angle_beta   90.00
_cell.angle_gamma   90.00
#
_symmetry.space_group_name_H-M   'P 1'
#
loop_
_entity.id
_entity.type
_entity.pdbx_description
1 polymer ?
#
loop_
_entity_poly.entity_id
_entity_poly.type
_entity_poly.pdbx_seq_one_letter_code
_entity_poly.pdbx_strand_id
1 'polypeptide(L)'
;MATFITNSVHGQIKIKGEQPNFHGDEILDMSVRDTLRYDAECIVLGSTNILLNKGQQMPIKYQCFYDPDKAHMKFEQIKSIPGGITLSASIERNGQLLYANNTDLPLAKEVNIELVKIE
;
A
#
# COMPACT_ATOMS: atom_id res chain seq x y z
N MET A 1 7.48 -23.38 19.35
CA MET A 1 6.93 -23.02 18.03
C MET A 1 6.53 -21.56 18.10
N ALA A 2 7.21 -20.67 17.38
CA ALA A 2 6.84 -19.26 17.34
C ALA A 2 5.60 -19.13 16.45
N THR A 3 4.48 -18.75 17.04
CA THR A 3 3.29 -18.35 16.31
C THR A 3 3.63 -17.02 15.64
N PHE A 4 3.98 -17.03 14.36
CA PHE A 4 4.11 -15.81 13.58
C PHE A 4 2.71 -15.19 13.52
N ILE A 5 2.46 -14.17 14.35
CA ILE A 5 1.25 -13.36 14.21
C ILE A 5 1.48 -12.51 12.95
N THR A 6 1.05 -13.03 11.81
CA THR A 6 1.03 -12.28 10.56
C THR A 6 -0.01 -11.18 10.66
N ASN A 7 0.45 -9.95 10.90
CA ASN A 7 -0.41 -8.77 10.82
C ASN A 7 -0.66 -8.45 9.35
N SER A 8 -1.89 -8.09 9.01
CA SER A 8 -2.27 -7.76 7.64
C SER A 8 -3.30 -6.65 7.59
N VAL A 9 -3.23 -5.86 6.52
CA VAL A 9 -4.29 -4.95 6.07
C VAL A 9 -4.85 -5.48 4.76
N HIS A 10 -6.15 -5.34 4.56
CA HIS A 10 -6.84 -5.75 3.33
C HIS A 10 -7.80 -4.68 2.86
N GLY A 11 -8.30 -4.80 1.63
CA GLY A 11 -9.32 -3.91 1.12
C GLY A 11 -9.44 -3.99 -0.39
N GLN A 12 -9.93 -2.91 -0.97
CA GLN A 12 -10.09 -2.77 -2.41
C GLN A 12 -9.35 -1.55 -2.93
N ILE A 13 -8.81 -1.66 -4.15
CA ILE A 13 -8.20 -0.55 -4.88
C ILE A 13 -9.05 -0.26 -6.11
N LYS A 14 -9.34 1.02 -6.33
CA LYS A 14 -9.96 1.55 -7.55
C LYS A 14 -9.16 2.73 -8.09
N ILE A 15 -9.41 3.09 -9.33
CA ILE A 15 -8.88 4.32 -9.94
C ILE A 15 -9.97 5.38 -9.97
N LYS A 16 -9.61 6.61 -9.63
CA LYS A 16 -10.51 7.74 -9.59
C LYS A 16 -10.95 8.13 -11.00
N GLY A 17 -12.26 8.03 -11.26
CA GLY A 17 -12.88 8.59 -12.45
C GLY A 17 -12.63 7.84 -13.76
N GLU A 18 -11.94 6.69 -13.74
CA GLU A 18 -11.71 5.89 -14.95
C GLU A 18 -11.63 4.38 -14.70
N GLN A 19 -11.83 3.62 -15.79
CA GLN A 19 -11.55 2.18 -15.85
C GLN A 19 -10.34 1.97 -16.76
N PRO A 20 -9.15 1.71 -16.19
CA PRO A 20 -7.94 1.52 -16.97
C PRO A 20 -8.04 0.26 -17.84
N ASN A 21 -7.45 0.31 -19.03
CA ASN A 21 -7.28 -0.87 -19.86
C ASN A 21 -5.87 -1.43 -19.65
N PHE A 22 -5.73 -2.34 -18.67
CA PHE A 22 -4.44 -2.97 -18.36
C PHE A 22 -3.95 -3.86 -19.50
N HIS A 23 -2.64 -3.81 -19.73
CA HIS A 23 -1.91 -4.54 -20.77
C HIS A 23 -1.46 -5.93 -20.30
N GLY A 24 -1.37 -6.15 -18.99
CA GLY A 24 -0.96 -7.43 -18.40
C GLY A 24 0.46 -7.43 -17.84
N ASP A 25 1.17 -6.32 -17.94
CA ASP A 25 2.53 -6.10 -17.44
C ASP A 25 2.57 -5.01 -16.36
N GLU A 26 1.42 -4.45 -15.98
CA GLU A 26 1.31 -3.51 -14.87
C GLU A 26 1.43 -4.23 -13.52
N ILE A 27 2.18 -3.62 -12.61
CA ILE A 27 2.37 -4.10 -11.24
C ILE A 27 1.68 -3.11 -10.32
N LEU A 28 0.77 -3.61 -9.49
CA LEU A 28 0.29 -2.89 -8.32
C LEU A 28 1.25 -3.17 -7.17
N ASP A 29 1.97 -2.14 -6.74
CA ASP A 29 2.79 -2.16 -5.54
C ASP A 29 2.02 -1.57 -4.37
N MET A 30 2.15 -2.21 -3.22
CA MET A 30 1.57 -1.74 -1.96
C MET A 30 2.58 -1.84 -0.85
N SER A 31 2.53 -0.89 0.08
CA SER A 31 3.44 -0.89 1.23
C SER A 31 2.82 -0.26 2.46
N VAL A 32 3.08 -0.88 3.62
CA VAL A 32 2.82 -0.34 4.95
C VAL A 32 4.12 0.29 5.43
N ARG A 33 4.08 1.57 5.80
CA ARG A 33 5.25 2.39 6.09
C ARG A 33 5.14 3.04 7.44
N ASP A 34 6.27 3.12 8.12
CA ASP A 34 6.49 3.97 9.27
C ASP A 34 7.09 5.30 8.79
N THR A 35 6.31 6.35 8.97
CA THR A 35 6.48 7.67 8.34
C THR A 35 6.91 8.75 9.32
N LEU A 36 7.08 8.44 10.61
CA LEU A 36 7.51 9.43 11.61
C LEU A 36 9.01 9.71 11.63
N ARG A 37 9.79 9.05 10.76
CA ARG A 37 11.21 9.37 10.62
C ARG A 37 11.38 10.69 9.87
N TYR A 38 11.68 11.74 10.63
CA TYR A 38 12.00 13.07 10.11
C TYR A 38 13.40 13.15 9.47
N ASP A 39 14.26 12.14 9.67
CA ASP A 39 15.69 12.19 9.38
C ASP A 39 16.19 11.18 8.32
N ALA A 40 15.32 10.29 7.82
CA ALA A 40 15.67 9.25 6.87
C ALA A 40 14.46 8.80 6.03
N GLU A 41 14.73 8.03 4.98
CA GLU A 41 13.72 7.31 4.19
C GLU A 41 12.74 6.56 5.12
N CYS A 42 11.45 6.57 4.77
CA CYS A 42 10.41 5.86 5.52
C CYS A 42 10.77 4.37 5.68
N ILE A 43 10.47 3.77 6.84
CA ILE A 43 10.72 2.34 7.04
C ILE A 43 9.56 1.54 6.45
N VAL A 44 9.85 0.63 5.51
CA VAL A 44 8.86 -0.31 4.97
C VAL A 44 8.67 -1.46 5.96
N LEU A 45 7.50 -1.51 6.59
CA LEU A 45 7.12 -2.58 7.52
C LEU A 45 6.68 -3.85 6.77
N GLY A 46 6.10 -3.66 5.59
CA GLY A 46 5.70 -4.74 4.69
C GLY A 46 5.29 -4.20 3.33
N SER A 47 5.38 -5.06 2.32
CA SER A 47 4.96 -4.76 0.95
C SER A 47 4.35 -5.98 0.27
N THR A 48 3.54 -5.73 -0.75
CA THR A 48 3.00 -6.76 -1.63
C THR A 48 2.90 -6.22 -3.05
N ASN A 49 3.16 -7.10 -4.02
CA ASN A 49 3.15 -6.77 -5.43
C ASN A 49 2.14 -7.68 -6.12
N ILE A 50 1.25 -7.10 -6.92
CA ILE A 50 0.18 -7.82 -7.61
C ILE A 50 0.32 -7.53 -9.11
N LEU A 51 0.63 -8.55 -9.89
CA LEU A 51 0.60 -8.45 -11.35
C LEU A 51 -0.86 -8.27 -11.81
N LEU A 52 -1.13 -7.19 -12.54
CA LEU A 52 -2.44 -6.91 -13.09
C LEU A 52 -2.57 -7.60 -14.44
N ASN A 53 -3.70 -8.28 -14.65
CA ASN A 53 -3.94 -9.03 -15.87
C ASN A 53 -4.50 -8.13 -16.97
N LYS A 54 -4.24 -8.51 -18.21
CA LYS A 54 -4.82 -7.85 -19.38
C LYS A 54 -6.35 -7.80 -19.28
N GLY A 55 -6.93 -6.61 -19.41
CA GLY A 55 -8.37 -6.39 -19.31
C GLY A 55 -8.99 -6.56 -17.92
N GLN A 56 -8.16 -6.66 -16.86
CA GLN A 56 -8.63 -6.70 -15.49
C GLN A 56 -9.41 -5.42 -15.14
N GLN A 57 -10.59 -5.59 -14.53
CA GLN A 57 -11.44 -4.47 -14.13
C GLN A 57 -11.19 -4.04 -12.69
N MET A 58 -11.42 -2.76 -12.40
CA MET A 58 -11.42 -2.22 -11.05
C MET A 58 -12.82 -2.25 -10.44
N PRO A 59 -12.98 -2.44 -9.12
CA PRO A 59 -11.92 -2.50 -8.11
C PRO A 59 -11.27 -3.88 -7.98
N ILE A 60 -10.03 -3.91 -7.51
CA ILE A 60 -9.27 -5.14 -7.24
C ILE A 60 -9.06 -5.31 -5.74
N LYS A 61 -9.15 -6.54 -5.25
CA LYS A 61 -8.90 -6.86 -3.84
C LYS A 61 -7.41 -6.99 -3.57
N TYR A 62 -6.98 -6.60 -2.38
CA TYR A 62 -5.60 -6.77 -1.95
C TYR A 62 -5.51 -7.25 -0.51
N GLN A 63 -4.35 -7.81 -0.16
CA GLN A 63 -3.93 -8.07 1.19
C GLN A 63 -2.43 -7.80 1.30
N CYS A 64 -2.03 -6.94 2.24
CA CYS A 64 -0.64 -6.63 2.52
C CYS A 64 -0.30 -7.10 3.94
N PHE A 65 0.69 -7.98 4.05
CA PHE A 65 1.25 -8.39 5.34
C PHE A 65 2.34 -7.41 5.77
N TYR A 66 2.47 -7.19 7.07
CA TYR A 66 3.50 -6.31 7.63
C TYR A 66 4.00 -6.83 8.97
N ASP A 67 5.21 -6.40 9.31
CA ASP A 67 5.89 -6.75 10.55
C ASP A 67 6.01 -5.51 11.47
N PRO A 68 5.21 -5.45 12.55
CA PRO A 68 5.29 -4.37 13.54
C PRO A 68 6.66 -4.20 14.19
N ASP A 69 7.46 -5.28 14.27
CA ASP A 69 8.74 -5.27 14.98
C ASP A 69 9.84 -4.56 14.17
N LYS A 70 9.58 -4.25 12.89
CA LYS A 70 10.47 -3.43 12.04
C LYS A 70 10.37 -1.93 12.32
N ALA A 71 9.35 -1.48 13.05
CA ALA A 71 9.13 -0.06 13.30
C ALA A 71 10.25 0.52 14.19
N HIS A 72 10.57 1.82 14.02
CA HIS A 72 11.69 2.44 14.75
C HIS A 72 11.42 2.62 16.25
N MET A 73 10.16 2.55 16.65
CA MET A 73 9.67 2.58 18.04
C MET A 73 8.56 1.53 18.21
N LYS A 74 7.99 1.41 19.41
CA LYS A 74 6.88 0.47 19.63
C LYS A 74 5.74 0.79 18.66
N PHE A 75 5.31 -0.22 17.90
CA PHE A 75 4.30 -0.07 16.86
C PHE A 75 3.01 0.60 17.35
N GLU A 76 2.49 0.19 18.51
CA GLU A 76 1.27 0.78 19.09
C GLU A 76 1.42 2.27 19.44
N GLN A 77 2.63 2.75 19.73
CA GLN A 77 2.89 4.17 19.96
C GLN A 77 2.83 4.94 18.65
N ILE A 78 3.49 4.44 17.60
CA ILE A 78 3.52 5.10 16.28
C ILE A 78 2.11 5.09 15.67
N LYS A 79 1.40 3.98 15.77
CA LYS A 79 0.02 3.83 15.27
C LYS A 79 -0.97 4.80 15.94
N SER A 80 -0.71 5.22 17.18
CA SER A 80 -1.53 6.23 17.87
C SER A 80 -1.33 7.65 17.33
N ILE A 81 -0.26 7.89 16.55
CA ILE A 81 0.05 9.18 15.96
C ILE A 81 -0.60 9.25 14.57
N PRO A 82 -1.46 10.23 14.29
CA PRO A 82 -2.06 10.41 12.97
C PRO A 82 -0.97 10.52 11.89
N GLY A 83 -1.06 9.67 10.86
CA GLY A 83 -0.07 9.62 9.79
C GLY A 83 1.29 9.05 10.22
N GLY A 84 1.39 8.38 11.37
CA GLY A 84 2.63 7.74 11.81
C GLY A 84 2.90 6.38 11.20
N ILE A 85 1.83 5.62 10.91
CA ILE A 85 1.88 4.45 10.02
C ILE A 85 0.92 4.69 8.86
N THR A 86 1.42 4.65 7.64
CA THR A 86 0.63 4.86 6.44
C THR A 86 0.65 3.66 5.51
N LEU A 87 -0.40 3.56 4.70
CA LEU A 87 -0.49 2.66 3.57
C LEU A 87 -0.29 3.46 2.29
N SER A 88 0.56 2.94 1.40
CA SER A 88 0.76 3.50 0.06
C SER A 88 0.50 2.43 -0.98
N ALA A 89 -0.03 2.84 -2.12
CA ALA A 89 -0.24 1.99 -3.26
C ALA A 89 0.02 2.74 -4.57
N SER A 90 0.63 2.06 -5.53
CA SER A 90 0.95 2.58 -6.84
C SER A 90 0.80 1.51 -7.90
N ILE A 91 0.48 1.91 -9.12
CA ILE A 91 0.56 1.03 -10.29
C ILE A 91 1.65 1.56 -11.19
N GLU A 92 2.59 0.70 -11.52
CA GLU A 92 3.69 0.97 -12.45
C GLU A 92 3.70 0.00 -13.62
N ARG A 93 4.36 0.41 -14.71
CA ARG A 93 4.62 -0.43 -15.87
C ARG A 93 6.01 -0.14 -16.39
N ASN A 94 6.86 -1.17 -16.47
CA ASN A 94 8.24 -1.03 -16.94
C ASN A 94 9.01 0.10 -16.22
N GLY A 95 8.80 0.24 -14.91
CA GLY A 95 9.40 1.29 -14.06
C GLY A 95 8.80 2.68 -14.22
N GLN A 96 7.77 2.87 -15.07
CA GLN A 96 7.02 4.11 -15.16
C GLN A 96 5.82 4.05 -14.21
N LEU A 97 5.77 4.98 -13.26
CA LEU A 97 4.61 5.19 -12.40
C LEU A 97 3.42 5.71 -13.22
N LEU A 98 2.30 4.99 -13.18
CA LEU A 98 1.08 5.34 -13.90
C LEU A 98 0.00 5.90 -12.96
N TYR A 99 -0.11 5.29 -11.78
CA TYR A 99 -1.13 5.63 -10.78
C TYR A 99 -0.54 5.59 -9.37
N ALA A 100 -1.00 6.46 -8.49
CA ALA A 100 -0.66 6.39 -7.06
C ALA A 100 -1.79 6.95 -6.20
N ASN A 101 -1.81 6.59 -4.92
CA ASN A 101 -2.63 7.31 -3.94
C ASN A 101 -2.01 8.69 -3.70
N ASN A 102 -2.83 9.74 -3.71
CA ASN A 102 -2.39 11.12 -3.49
C ASN A 102 -2.67 11.63 -2.05
N THR A 103 -3.13 10.75 -1.17
CA THR A 103 -3.42 11.05 0.22
C THR A 103 -2.75 10.02 1.12
N ASP A 104 -2.25 10.46 2.27
CA ASP A 104 -1.79 9.56 3.31
C ASP A 104 -2.97 8.76 3.87
N LEU A 105 -2.85 7.44 3.85
CA LEU A 105 -3.88 6.53 4.33
C LEU A 105 -3.44 5.92 5.66
N PRO A 106 -4.04 6.31 6.79
CA PRO A 106 -3.71 5.69 8.08
C PRO A 106 -3.95 4.19 8.05
N LEU A 107 -3.06 3.44 8.70
CA LEU A 107 -3.22 1.99 8.80
C LEU A 107 -4.45 1.61 9.63
N ALA A 108 -5.36 0.88 9.01
CA ALA A 108 -6.48 0.20 9.65
C ALA A 108 -6.50 -1.28 9.26
N LYS A 109 -7.42 -2.06 9.85
CA LYS A 109 -7.61 -3.47 9.47
C LYS A 109 -8.10 -3.61 8.02
N GLU A 110 -8.98 -2.69 7.62
CA GLU A 110 -9.53 -2.62 6.27
C GLU A 110 -9.40 -1.19 5.72
N VAL A 111 -8.82 -1.02 4.54
CA VAL A 111 -8.63 0.29 3.90
C VAL A 111 -8.96 0.18 2.41
N ASN A 112 -9.93 0.97 1.93
CA ASN A 112 -10.18 1.09 0.50
C ASN A 112 -9.36 2.24 -0.07
N ILE A 113 -8.63 1.98 -1.14
CA ILE A 113 -7.70 2.93 -1.76
C ILE A 113 -8.29 3.41 -3.08
N GLU A 114 -8.23 4.72 -3.29
CA GLU A 114 -8.50 5.33 -4.59
C GLU A 114 -7.19 5.90 -5.14
N LEU A 115 -6.75 5.38 -6.28
CA LEU A 115 -5.57 5.87 -6.99
C LEU A 115 -5.94 6.96 -7.98
N VAL A 116 -5.04 7.92 -8.16
CA VAL A 116 -5.13 8.94 -9.19
C VAL A 116 -4.07 8.68 -10.25
N LYS A 117 -4.36 9.10 -11.48
CA LYS A 117 -3.40 9.07 -12.59
C LYS A 117 -2.29 10.08 -12.34
N ILE A 118 -1.06 9.71 -12.64
CA ILE A 118 0.10 10.60 -12.60
C ILE A 118 0.30 11.18 -14.01
N GLU A 119 0.39 12.51 -14.10
CA GLU A 119 0.63 13.26 -15.35
C GLU A 119 2.12 13.43 -15.65
#